data_AF-A0A2M8KDG7-F1
#
_entry.id   AF-A0A2M8KDG7-F1
#
_cell.length_a   1.000
_cell.length_b   1.000
_cell.length_c   1.000
_cell.angle_alpha   90.00
_cell.angle_beta   90.00
_cell.angle_gamma   90.00
#
_symmetry.space_group_name_H-M   'P 1'
#
loop_
_entity.id
_entity.type
_entity.pdbx_description
1 polymer ?
#
loop_
_entity_poly.entity_id
_entity_poly.type
_entity_poly.pdbx_seq_one_letter_code
_entity_poly.pdbx_strand_id
1 'polypeptide(L)'
;MGHKWWFNPAREPISIMVLGFGEVGKHAAEAAIKMGKTKLLKQLVQKKSNSTVNIYPFVSAHAADPKIYSKAIISKSIFDDGKPHMVIDATKRADYSKHILSEDIIKRLPKECVILDLSADKYEDNKTLKGIRGIPTGSEK
;
A
#
# COMPACT_ATOMS: atom_id res chain seq x y z
N MET A 1 -13.37 -15.17 8.47
CA MET A 1 -12.01 -15.61 8.89
C MET A 1 -11.25 -14.63 9.80
N GLY A 2 -11.81 -13.47 10.19
CA GLY A 2 -11.00 -12.34 10.67
C GLY A 2 -10.66 -12.23 12.17
N HIS A 3 -10.91 -13.21 13.04
CA HIS A 3 -10.70 -13.02 14.49
C HIS A 3 -9.64 -13.95 15.12
N LYS A 4 -9.40 -15.14 14.55
CA LYS A 4 -8.42 -16.10 15.12
C LYS A 4 -6.98 -15.83 14.66
N TRP A 5 -6.78 -15.41 13.41
CA TRP A 5 -5.44 -15.15 12.86
C TRP A 5 -4.69 -14.04 13.60
N TRP A 6 -5.39 -12.94 13.93
CA TRP A 6 -4.80 -11.82 14.67
C TRP A 6 -4.16 -12.23 16.00
N PHE A 7 -4.71 -13.24 16.66
CA PHE A 7 -4.24 -13.68 17.97
C PHE A 7 -3.33 -14.90 17.94
N ASN A 8 -2.79 -15.25 16.76
CA ASN A 8 -1.78 -16.30 16.65
C ASN A 8 -0.37 -15.74 16.94
N PRO A 9 0.33 -16.22 18.00
CA PRO A 9 1.71 -15.82 18.30
C PRO A 9 2.69 -16.02 17.15
N ALA A 10 2.46 -17.05 16.32
CA ALA A 10 3.29 -17.36 15.17
C ALA A 10 2.88 -16.61 13.90
N ARG A 11 1.92 -15.67 13.96
CA ARG A 11 1.55 -14.90 12.77
C ARG A 11 2.77 -14.08 12.31
N GLU A 12 2.91 -13.93 11.01
CA GLU A 12 3.94 -13.08 10.42
C GLU A 12 3.67 -11.57 10.70
N PRO A 13 4.70 -10.72 10.67
CA PRO A 13 4.50 -9.27 10.69
C PRO A 13 3.58 -8.79 9.57
N ILE A 14 2.87 -7.69 9.81
CA ILE A 14 2.08 -7.06 8.74
C ILE A 14 3.02 -6.23 7.86
N SER A 15 3.23 -6.67 6.63
CA SER A 15 4.02 -5.95 5.63
C SER A 15 3.18 -4.93 4.86
N ILE A 16 3.62 -3.67 4.88
CA ILE A 16 2.96 -2.54 4.22
C ILE A 16 3.95 -1.87 3.26
N MET A 17 3.58 -1.81 1.98
CA MET A 17 4.34 -1.06 0.98
C MET A 17 3.80 0.36 0.88
N VAL A 18 4.67 1.36 0.93
CA VAL A 18 4.29 2.77 0.81
C VAL A 18 4.97 3.37 -0.42
N LEU A 19 4.18 3.60 -1.47
CA LEU A 19 4.61 4.21 -2.71
C LEU A 19 4.54 5.73 -2.58
N GLY A 20 5.68 6.41 -2.76
CA GLY A 20 5.75 7.86 -2.59
C GLY A 20 5.94 8.26 -1.11
N PHE A 21 7.15 8.07 -0.60
CA PHE A 21 7.49 8.40 0.79
C PHE A 21 7.82 9.89 1.03
N GLY A 22 6.99 10.78 0.49
CA GLY A 22 6.97 12.22 0.83
C GLY A 22 6.16 12.48 2.12
N GLU A 23 5.69 13.71 2.33
CA GLU A 23 4.93 14.06 3.55
C GLU A 23 3.68 13.20 3.77
N VAL A 24 2.88 12.97 2.72
CA VAL A 24 1.70 12.10 2.79
C VAL A 24 2.10 10.65 3.11
N GLY A 25 3.11 10.11 2.43
CA GLY A 25 3.60 8.75 2.66
C GLY A 25 4.17 8.54 4.07
N LYS A 26 4.90 9.53 4.61
CA LYS A 26 5.39 9.51 6.01
C LYS A 26 4.23 9.44 6.99
N HIS A 27 3.22 10.30 6.83
CA HIS A 27 2.03 10.26 7.69
C HIS A 27 1.28 8.93 7.58
N ALA A 28 1.17 8.35 6.38
CA ALA A 28 0.53 7.06 6.18
C ALA A 28 1.29 5.93 6.88
N ALA A 29 2.62 5.91 6.78
CA ALA A 29 3.46 4.94 7.49
C ALA A 29 3.37 5.11 9.01
N GLU A 30 3.42 6.35 9.50
CA GLU A 30 3.22 6.62 10.91
C GLU A 30 1.84 6.16 11.40
N ALA A 31 0.78 6.42 10.63
CA ALA A 31 -0.57 5.98 10.96
C ALA A 31 -0.64 4.45 11.05
N ALA A 32 -0.02 3.74 10.12
CA ALA A 32 0.05 2.28 10.12
C ALA A 32 0.78 1.71 11.36
N ILE A 33 1.87 2.35 11.78
CA ILE A 33 2.58 1.99 13.02
C ILE A 33 1.71 2.34 14.25
N LYS A 34 1.10 3.54 14.24
CA LYS A 34 0.26 4.08 15.32
C LYS A 34 -1.11 3.40 15.43
N MET A 35 -1.53 2.57 14.46
CA MET A 35 -2.62 1.60 14.66
C MET A 35 -2.36 0.70 15.88
N GLY A 36 -1.09 0.61 16.31
CA GLY A 36 -0.69 0.11 17.61
C GLY A 36 -1.35 0.79 18.83
N LYS A 37 -1.90 1.99 18.77
CA LYS A 37 -2.54 2.62 19.94
C LYS A 37 -4.00 2.21 20.18
N THR A 38 -4.47 1.18 19.48
CA THR A 38 -5.87 0.75 19.49
C THR A 38 -6.16 -0.34 20.51
N LYS A 39 -7.45 -0.60 20.76
CA LYS A 39 -7.93 -1.78 21.52
C LYS A 39 -7.34 -3.08 20.98
N LEU A 40 -7.10 -3.17 19.67
CA LEU A 40 -6.52 -4.34 19.03
C LEU A 40 -5.08 -4.59 19.51
N LEU A 41 -4.19 -3.58 19.54
CA LEU A 41 -2.82 -3.81 20.05
C LEU A 41 -2.83 -4.30 21.49
N LYS A 42 -3.66 -3.70 22.34
CA LYS A 42 -3.80 -4.15 23.74
C LYS A 42 -4.16 -5.64 23.80
N GLN A 43 -5.09 -6.09 22.95
CA GLN A 43 -5.45 -7.50 22.83
C GLN A 43 -4.33 -8.37 22.24
N LEU A 44 -3.59 -7.88 21.24
CA LEU A 44 -2.43 -8.59 20.66
C LEU A 44 -1.35 -8.82 21.72
N VAL A 45 -0.97 -7.77 22.46
CA VAL A 45 0.02 -7.83 23.53
C VAL A 45 -0.44 -8.76 24.66
N GLN A 46 -1.69 -8.63 25.13
CA GLN A 46 -2.25 -9.51 26.17
C GLN A 46 -2.20 -10.98 25.78
N LYS A 47 -2.48 -11.29 24.51
CA LYS A 47 -2.49 -12.66 24.00
C LYS A 47 -1.11 -13.12 23.52
N LYS A 48 -0.05 -12.35 23.75
CA LYS A 48 1.32 -12.62 23.26
C LYS A 48 1.36 -12.89 21.76
N SER A 49 0.49 -12.23 21.02
CA SER A 49 0.46 -12.30 19.56
C SER A 49 1.54 -11.39 18.99
N ASN A 50 2.13 -11.76 17.86
CA ASN A 50 3.02 -10.87 17.13
C ASN A 50 2.25 -9.60 16.75
N SER A 51 2.85 -8.43 16.97
CA SER A 51 2.26 -7.11 16.70
C SER A 51 3.14 -6.27 15.77
N THR A 52 4.21 -6.85 15.23
CA THR A 52 5.14 -6.18 14.33
C THR A 52 4.46 -5.77 13.03
N VAL A 53 4.81 -4.57 12.57
CA VAL A 53 4.44 -4.01 11.27
C VAL A 53 5.74 -3.66 10.56
N ASN A 54 5.94 -4.21 9.36
CA ASN A 54 7.06 -3.88 8.50
C ASN A 54 6.61 -2.83 7.50
N ILE A 55 7.32 -1.70 7.43
CA ILE A 55 7.08 -0.65 6.44
C ILE A 55 8.16 -0.75 5.36
N TYR A 56 7.73 -0.83 4.11
CA TYR A 56 8.58 -0.84 2.93
C TYR A 56 8.37 0.49 2.18
N PRO A 57 9.15 1.53 2.52
CA PRO A 57 9.02 2.83 1.87
C PRO A 57 9.64 2.78 0.47
N PHE A 58 8.94 3.38 -0.50
CA PHE A 58 9.43 3.57 -1.85
C PHE A 58 9.52 5.06 -2.16
N VAL A 59 10.75 5.55 -2.25
CA VAL A 59 11.06 6.91 -2.69
C VAL A 59 11.40 6.85 -4.18
N SER A 60 10.64 7.56 -5.00
CA SER A 60 11.04 7.86 -6.37
C SER A 60 10.77 9.33 -6.60
N ALA A 61 11.86 10.07 -6.82
CA ALA A 61 11.80 11.42 -7.32
C ALA A 61 11.25 11.33 -8.75
N HIS A 62 9.94 11.49 -8.88
CA HIS A 62 9.20 11.42 -10.15
C HIS A 62 9.13 10.00 -10.73
N ALA A 63 7.94 9.39 -10.67
CA ALA A 63 7.59 8.22 -11.47
C ALA A 63 7.49 8.60 -12.96
N ALA A 64 8.60 9.07 -13.55
CA ALA A 64 8.65 9.60 -14.90
C ALA A 64 8.50 8.49 -15.96
N ASP A 65 8.90 7.26 -15.63
CA ASP A 65 8.66 6.08 -16.45
C ASP A 65 8.02 4.95 -15.63
N PRO A 66 6.75 4.61 -15.89
CA PRO A 66 6.05 3.51 -15.22
C PRO A 66 6.68 2.13 -15.40
N LYS A 67 7.46 1.88 -16.47
CA LYS A 67 8.17 0.60 -16.65
C LYS A 67 9.34 0.49 -15.70
N ILE A 68 10.13 1.56 -15.58
CA ILE A 68 11.24 1.63 -14.61
C ILE A 68 10.68 1.53 -13.19
N TYR A 69 9.60 2.26 -12.92
CA TYR A 69 8.92 2.26 -11.63
C TYR A 69 8.36 0.88 -11.27
N SER A 70 7.64 0.22 -12.19
CA SER A 70 7.12 -1.14 -11.99
C SER A 70 8.22 -2.15 -11.75
N LYS A 71 9.30 -2.11 -12.55
CA LYS A 71 10.45 -3.01 -12.37
C LYS A 71 11.12 -2.81 -11.01
N ALA A 72 11.30 -1.56 -10.59
CA ALA A 72 11.91 -1.21 -9.32
C ALA A 72 11.05 -1.61 -8.11
N ILE A 73 9.72 -1.60 -8.24
CA ILE A 73 8.78 -2.14 -7.23
C ILE A 73 8.87 -3.65 -7.19
N ILE A 74 8.78 -4.31 -8.34
CA ILE A 74 8.78 -5.78 -8.43
C ILE A 74 10.11 -6.36 -7.92
N SER A 75 11.22 -5.66 -8.10
CA SER A 75 12.52 -6.07 -7.58
C SER A 75 12.71 -5.80 -6.08
N LYS A 76 11.67 -5.36 -5.36
CA LYS A 76 11.76 -5.16 -3.91
C LYS A 76 11.59 -6.47 -3.18
N SER A 77 12.38 -6.61 -2.13
CA SER A 77 12.37 -7.78 -1.27
C SER A 77 11.01 -8.04 -0.62
N ILE A 78 10.07 -7.08 -0.57
CA ILE A 78 8.69 -7.37 -0.14
C ILE A 78 8.00 -8.43 -1.03
N PHE A 79 8.34 -8.53 -2.31
CA PHE A 79 7.81 -9.58 -3.19
C PHE A 79 8.55 -10.91 -3.03
N ASP A 80 9.75 -10.90 -2.46
CA ASP A 80 10.61 -12.09 -2.24
C ASP A 80 10.48 -12.65 -0.80
N ASP A 81 10.40 -11.76 0.19
CA ASP A 81 10.47 -12.03 1.64
C ASP A 81 9.10 -12.04 2.33
N GLY A 82 8.10 -11.33 1.80
CA GLY A 82 6.92 -11.01 2.60
C GLY A 82 5.83 -10.32 1.82
N LYS A 83 5.01 -11.12 1.14
CA LYS A 83 3.75 -10.75 0.48
C LYS A 83 3.10 -9.50 1.11
N PRO A 84 2.99 -8.36 0.40
CA PRO A 84 2.38 -7.15 0.96
C PRO A 84 0.94 -7.44 1.40
N HIS A 85 0.60 -7.07 2.63
CA HIS A 85 -0.77 -7.09 3.12
C HIS A 85 -1.51 -5.82 2.72
N MET A 86 -0.76 -4.73 2.53
CA MET A 86 -1.30 -3.44 2.13
C MET A 86 -0.30 -2.70 1.24
N VAL A 87 -0.82 -2.04 0.21
CA VAL A 87 -0.10 -1.10 -0.65
C VAL A 87 -0.74 0.26 -0.52
N ILE A 88 0.04 1.28 -0.18
CA ILE A 88 -0.41 2.67 -0.07
C ILE A 88 0.18 3.46 -1.23
N ASP A 89 -0.65 3.98 -2.12
CA ASP A 89 -0.25 4.94 -3.15
C ASP A 89 -0.38 6.36 -2.61
N ALA A 90 0.76 6.97 -2.28
CA ALA A 90 0.90 8.37 -1.92
C ALA A 90 1.82 9.10 -2.92
N THR A 91 1.91 8.59 -4.16
CA THR A 91 2.80 9.15 -5.17
C THR A 91 2.28 10.49 -5.70
N LYS A 92 3.20 11.40 -6.00
CA LYS A 92 2.93 12.55 -6.88
C LYS A 92 3.36 12.18 -8.28
N ARG A 93 2.40 12.12 -9.20
CA ARG A 93 2.64 11.68 -10.59
C ARG A 93 3.13 12.85 -11.43
N ALA A 94 4.08 12.59 -12.31
CA ALA A 94 4.47 13.53 -13.36
C ALA A 94 3.53 13.42 -14.58
N ASP A 95 2.95 12.23 -14.79
CA ASP A 95 2.05 11.91 -15.89
C ASP A 95 0.86 11.11 -15.36
N TYR A 96 -0.32 11.75 -15.36
CA TYR A 96 -1.58 11.18 -14.85
C TYR A 96 -2.29 10.26 -15.86
N SER A 97 -1.77 10.14 -17.09
CA SER A 97 -2.27 9.20 -18.10
C SER A 97 -1.76 7.77 -17.91
N LYS A 98 -0.95 7.52 -16.88
CA LYS A 98 -0.33 6.22 -16.63
C LYS A 98 -0.62 5.72 -15.22
N HIS A 99 -0.77 4.40 -15.09
CA HIS A 99 -0.94 3.72 -13.81
C HIS A 99 0.41 3.58 -13.09
N ILE A 100 0.37 3.76 -11.78
CA ILE A 100 1.48 3.53 -10.86
C ILE A 100 1.54 2.06 -10.48
N LEU A 101 0.37 1.45 -10.20
CA LEU A 101 0.23 0.01 -10.10
C LEU A 101 -0.16 -0.58 -11.46
N SER A 102 0.82 -1.15 -12.15
CA SER A 102 0.61 -1.91 -13.38
C SER A 102 -0.02 -3.27 -13.10
N GLU A 103 -0.57 -3.91 -14.13
CA GLU A 103 -1.11 -5.27 -14.05
C GLU A 103 -0.10 -6.29 -13.50
N ASP A 104 1.16 -6.15 -13.88
CA ASP A 104 2.21 -7.07 -13.44
C ASP A 104 2.44 -6.96 -11.94
N ILE A 105 2.31 -5.75 -11.37
CA ILE A 105 2.37 -5.56 -9.92
C ILE A 105 1.12 -6.15 -9.27
N ILE A 106 -0.07 -5.83 -9.77
CA ILE A 106 -1.35 -6.29 -9.20
C ILE A 106 -1.42 -7.82 -9.18
N LYS A 107 -0.99 -8.51 -10.25
CA LYS A 107 -0.95 -9.98 -10.32
C LYS A 107 0.03 -10.63 -9.33
N ARG A 108 1.03 -9.88 -8.86
CA ARG A 108 1.98 -10.34 -7.84
C ARG A 108 1.49 -10.06 -6.42
N LEU A 109 0.51 -9.18 -6.24
CA LEU A 109 -0.07 -8.93 -4.93
C LEU A 109 -0.87 -10.15 -4.46
N PRO A 110 -0.84 -10.45 -3.15
CA PRO A 110 -1.76 -11.42 -2.55
C PRO A 110 -3.21 -11.05 -2.85
N LYS A 111 -4.07 -12.07 -2.95
CA LYS A 111 -5.51 -11.86 -3.19
C LYS A 111 -6.15 -11.00 -2.09
N GLU A 112 -5.68 -11.14 -0.86
CA GLU A 112 -6.15 -10.42 0.32
C GLU A 112 -5.45 -9.07 0.53
N CYS A 113 -4.53 -8.68 -0.38
CA CYS A 113 -3.82 -7.41 -0.27
C CYS A 113 -4.78 -6.23 -0.43
N VAL A 114 -4.74 -5.31 0.52
CA VAL A 114 -5.51 -4.07 0.46
C VAL A 114 -4.71 -3.02 -0.31
N ILE A 115 -5.34 -2.36 -1.29
CA ILE A 115 -4.73 -1.22 -1.98
C ILE A 115 -5.44 0.05 -1.52
N LEU A 116 -4.68 1.00 -1.00
CA LEU A 116 -5.14 2.31 -0.54
C LEU A 116 -4.58 3.40 -1.44
N ASP A 117 -5.45 4.11 -2.15
CA ASP A 117 -5.08 5.27 -2.97
C ASP A 117 -5.26 6.57 -2.16
N LEU A 118 -4.16 7.18 -1.74
CA LEU A 118 -4.13 8.52 -1.14
C LEU A 118 -3.82 9.61 -2.17
N SER A 119 -3.39 9.22 -3.38
CA SER A 119 -3.06 10.12 -4.48
C SER A 119 -4.28 10.51 -5.34
N ALA A 120 -5.43 9.88 -5.08
CA ALA A 120 -6.70 10.13 -5.75
C ALA A 120 -7.24 11.52 -5.39
N ASP A 121 -6.80 12.54 -6.11
CA ASP A 121 -7.42 13.86 -6.01
C ASP A 121 -8.83 13.85 -6.61
N LYS A 122 -9.73 14.61 -5.99
CA LYS A 122 -11.17 14.61 -6.27
C LYS A 122 -11.59 15.69 -7.27
N TYR A 123 -10.66 16.54 -7.72
CA TYR A 123 -10.97 17.83 -8.33
C TYR A 123 -10.37 18.10 -9.72
N GLU A 124 -9.80 17.10 -10.40
CA GLU A 124 -9.33 17.32 -11.78
C GLU A 124 -10.34 16.78 -12.80
N ASP A 125 -10.99 17.71 -13.49
CA ASP A 125 -11.92 17.51 -14.61
C ASP A 125 -11.50 16.35 -15.53
N ASN A 126 -12.25 15.26 -15.44
CA ASN A 126 -12.63 14.34 -16.51
C ASN A 126 -11.57 13.71 -17.45
N LYS A 127 -10.26 13.75 -17.18
CA LYS A 127 -9.25 13.12 -18.06
C LYS A 127 -8.08 12.37 -17.40
N THR A 128 -8.05 12.23 -16.08
CA THR A 128 -6.94 11.55 -15.40
C THR A 128 -7.26 10.08 -15.10
N LEU A 129 -6.37 9.16 -15.48
CA LEU A 129 -6.48 7.76 -15.03
C LEU A 129 -6.21 7.72 -13.52
N LYS A 130 -6.93 6.87 -12.79
CA LYS A 130 -6.59 6.55 -11.40
C LYS A 130 -5.21 5.88 -11.33
N GLY A 131 -4.49 6.11 -10.24
CA GLY A 131 -3.13 5.56 -10.05
C GLY A 131 -3.10 4.03 -10.09
N ILE A 132 -4.24 3.39 -9.80
CA ILE A 132 -4.42 1.94 -9.73
C ILE A 132 -5.40 1.50 -10.82
N ARG A 133 -5.01 0.48 -11.60
CA ARG A 133 -5.87 -0.09 -12.65
C ARG A 133 -7.05 -0.86 -12.05
N GLY A 134 -8.23 -0.71 -12.64
CA GLY A 134 -9.44 -1.45 -12.25
C GLY A 134 -10.26 -0.86 -11.10
N ILE A 135 -9.85 0.28 -10.54
CA ILE A 135 -10.69 1.02 -9.59
C ILE A 135 -11.94 1.54 -10.33
N PRO A 136 -13.16 1.32 -9.82
CA PRO A 136 -14.37 1.92 -10.37
C PRO A 136 -14.22 3.44 -10.48
N THR A 137 -14.18 3.95 -11.70
CA THR A 137 -14.29 5.38 -11.97
C THR A 137 -15.77 5.70 -12.00
N GLY A 138 -16.23 6.57 -11.11
CA GLY A 138 -17.62 7.04 -11.16
C GLY A 138 -17.91 7.56 -12.55
N SER A 139 -18.95 7.06 -13.21
CA SER A 139 -19.53 7.72 -14.36
C SER A 139 -20.22 8.98 -13.83
N GLU A 140 -19.78 10.16 -14.26
CA GLU A 140 -20.60 11.36 -14.09
C GLU A 140 -21.98 11.07 -14.71
N LYS A 141 -23.03 11.32 -13.93
CA LYS A 141 -24.41 11.35 -14.44
C LYS A 141 -24.69 12.73 -14.98
#